data_AF-A0A819W730-F1
#
_entry.id   AF-A0A819W730-F1
#
_cell.length_a   1.000
_cell.length_b   1.000
_cell.length_c   1.000
_cell.angle_alpha   90.00
_cell.angle_beta   90.00
_cell.angle_gamma   90.00
#
_symmetry.space_group_name_H-M   'P 1'
#
loop_
_entity.id
_entity.type
_entity.pdbx_description
1 polymer ?
#
loop_
_entity_poly.entity_id
_entity_poly.type
_entity_poly.pdbx_seq_one_letter_code
_entity_poly.pdbx_strand_id
1 'polypeptide(L)'
;ILAGDYLIILKDYIGQLIPGCPYNFPVYNPNGTHIEPFNRLQSINDCHFICNIDNVGQGKFFVMIYDPLKPIRIPCQIQNLSKNRIRISFLPSKIGTYKIYIAYRNIPINGKCIYLLCK
;
A
#
# COMPACT_ATOMS: atom_id res chain seq x y z
N ILE A 1 -5.22 19.38 -2.95
CA ILE A 1 -6.46 18.58 -2.85
C ILE A 1 -6.15 17.40 -1.94
N LEU A 2 -6.96 17.18 -0.90
CA LEU A 2 -6.77 16.05 0.00
C LEU A 2 -7.28 14.76 -0.68
N ALA A 3 -6.71 13.60 -0.33
CA ALA A 3 -7.32 12.36 -0.79
C ALA A 3 -8.68 12.18 -0.12
N GLY A 4 -9.64 11.66 -0.87
CA GLY A 4 -11.01 11.53 -0.42
C GLY A 4 -11.95 11.26 -1.58
N ASP A 5 -13.18 10.87 -1.24
CA ASP A 5 -14.24 10.65 -2.22
C ASP A 5 -15.02 11.96 -2.37
N TYR A 6 -14.96 12.55 -3.56
CA TYR A 6 -15.63 13.81 -3.87
C TYR A 6 -16.87 13.55 -4.72
N LEU A 7 -17.99 14.19 -4.37
CA LEU A 7 -19.21 14.18 -5.16
C LEU A 7 -19.20 15.39 -6.09
N ILE A 8 -19.18 15.14 -7.40
CA ILE A 8 -19.29 16.18 -8.40
C ILE A 8 -20.77 16.27 -8.82
N ILE A 9 -21.36 17.44 -8.61
CA ILE A 9 -22.73 17.75 -8.99
C ILE A 9 -22.68 18.76 -10.13
N LEU A 10 -23.10 18.36 -11.32
CA LEU A 10 -23.23 19.24 -12.46
C LEU A 10 -24.70 19.57 -12.68
N LYS A 11 -24.96 20.86 -12.92
CA LYS A 11 -26.27 21.38 -13.30
C LYS A 11 -26.16 22.08 -14.65
N ASP A 12 -27.23 22.02 -15.43
CA ASP A 12 -27.34 22.80 -16.66
C ASP A 12 -27.61 24.30 -16.37
N TYR A 13 -27.81 25.08 -17.43
CA TYR A 13 -28.04 26.53 -17.33
C TYR A 13 -29.37 26.91 -16.65
N ILE A 14 -30.30 25.97 -16.50
CA ILE A 14 -31.59 26.14 -15.79
C ILE A 14 -31.58 25.49 -14.39
N GLY A 15 -30.44 24.95 -13.96
CA GLY A 15 -30.24 24.39 -12.62
C GLY A 15 -30.65 22.92 -12.47
N GLN A 16 -31.01 22.23 -13.56
CA GLN A 16 -31.36 20.82 -13.56
C GLN A 16 -30.10 19.95 -13.53
N LEU A 17 -30.13 18.86 -12.77
CA LEU A 17 -29.01 17.91 -12.72
C LEU A 17 -28.78 17.27 -14.08
N ILE A 18 -27.53 17.30 -14.53
CA ILE A 18 -27.13 16.61 -15.75
C ILE A 18 -27.24 15.09 -15.52
N PRO A 19 -27.71 14.30 -16.51
CA PRO A 19 -27.75 12.86 -16.41
C PRO A 19 -26.41 12.26 -15.97
N GLY A 20 -26.45 11.33 -15.01
CA GLY A 20 -25.26 10.72 -14.42
C GLY A 20 -24.68 11.46 -13.20
N CYS A 21 -25.29 12.57 -12.77
CA CYS A 21 -24.97 13.21 -11.49
C CYS A 21 -25.81 12.66 -10.32
N PRO A 22 -25.24 12.59 -9.10
CA PRO A 22 -23.86 12.96 -8.76
C PRO A 22 -22.84 11.92 -9.22
N TYR A 23 -21.66 12.40 -9.64
CA TYR A 23 -20.53 11.55 -10.01
C TYR A 23 -19.57 11.38 -8.84
N ASN A 24 -19.21 10.13 -8.52
CA ASN A 24 -18.19 9.82 -7.52
C ASN A 24 -16.79 9.97 -8.14
N PHE A 25 -16.01 10.90 -7.61
CA PHE A 25 -14.63 11.16 -8.02
C PHE A 25 -13.64 10.87 -6.88
N PRO A 26 -13.07 9.66 -6.82
CA PRO A 26 -12.09 9.30 -5.80
C PRO A 26 -10.73 9.95 -6.10
N VAL A 27 -10.30 10.87 -5.24
CA VAL A 27 -8.98 11.49 -5.32
C VAL A 27 -8.00 10.72 -4.43
N TYR A 28 -6.83 10.40 -4.98
CA TYR A 28 -5.77 9.69 -4.28
C TYR A 28 -4.50 10.55 -4.17
N ASN A 29 -3.77 10.40 -3.07
CA ASN A 29 -2.48 11.06 -2.88
C ASN A 29 -1.39 9.99 -2.70
N PRO A 30 -0.60 9.69 -3.74
CA PRO A 30 0.44 8.65 -3.67
C PRO A 30 1.53 8.98 -2.64
N ASN A 31 1.78 10.27 -2.38
CA ASN A 31 2.79 10.72 -1.41
C ASN A 31 2.35 10.53 0.05
N GLY A 32 1.10 10.16 0.31
CA GLY A 32 0.63 9.84 1.67
C GLY A 32 1.15 8.47 2.16
N THR A 33 1.56 7.59 1.25
CA THR A 33 2.08 6.27 1.61
C THR A 33 3.52 6.36 2.07
N HIS A 34 3.81 5.83 3.25
CA HIS A 34 5.19 5.69 3.73
C HIS A 34 5.32 4.45 4.61
N ILE A 35 6.49 3.82 4.54
CA ILE A 35 6.82 2.68 5.38
C ILE A 35 7.29 3.23 6.73
N GLU A 36 6.67 2.80 7.82
CA GLU A 36 7.09 3.22 9.16
C GLU A 36 8.53 2.73 9.42
N PRO A 37 9.31 3.41 10.28
CA PRO A 37 10.62 2.91 10.68
C PRO A 37 10.53 1.46 11.17
N PHE A 38 11.32 0.58 10.57
CA PHE A 38 11.33 -0.85 10.88
C PHE A 38 12.75 -1.34 11.12
N ASN A 39 12.88 -2.38 11.94
CA ASN A 39 14.17 -3.06 12.09
C ASN A 39 14.47 -3.87 10.83
N ARG A 40 15.59 -3.61 10.17
CA ARG A 40 16.02 -4.41 9.01
C ARG A 40 16.37 -5.85 9.40
N LEU A 41 16.74 -6.07 10.65
CA LEU A 41 16.95 -7.38 11.24
C LEU A 41 15.62 -7.88 11.80
N GLN A 42 15.10 -8.96 11.26
CA GLN A 42 13.84 -9.57 11.64
C GLN A 42 14.10 -11.00 12.14
N SER A 43 13.29 -11.44 13.09
CA SER A 43 13.29 -12.84 13.51
C SER A 43 12.67 -13.69 12.39
N ILE A 44 13.27 -14.83 12.09
CA ILE A 44 12.74 -15.78 11.09
C ILE A 44 11.30 -16.21 11.37
N ASN A 45 10.85 -16.12 12.63
CA ASN A 45 9.49 -16.48 13.03
C ASN A 45 8.48 -15.32 12.94
N ASP A 46 8.92 -14.07 12.77
CA ASP A 46 8.04 -12.90 12.69
C ASP A 46 8.64 -11.79 11.81
N CYS A 47 8.76 -12.05 10.50
CA CYS A 47 9.19 -11.03 9.54
C CYS A 47 8.00 -10.16 9.10
N HIS A 48 8.03 -8.88 9.50
CA HIS A 48 6.97 -7.94 9.18
C HIS A 48 7.46 -6.49 9.09
N PHE A 49 6.63 -5.64 8.49
CA PHE A 49 6.78 -4.20 8.51
C PHE A 49 5.41 -3.52 8.44
N ILE A 50 5.35 -2.26 8.86
CA ILE A 50 4.12 -1.48 8.87
C ILE A 50 4.21 -0.40 7.80
N CYS A 51 3.14 -0.26 7.03
CA CYS A 51 2.96 0.85 6.10
C CYS A 51 1.88 1.77 6.65
N ASN A 52 2.21 3.04 6.76
CA ASN A 52 1.25 4.09 6.98
C ASN A 52 0.67 4.55 5.63
N ILE A 53 -0.65 4.67 5.58
CA ILE A 53 -1.45 4.95 4.40
C ILE A 53 -2.38 6.16 4.64
N ASP A 54 -1.96 7.04 5.55
CA ASP A 54 -2.60 8.31 5.87
C ASP A 54 -2.89 9.13 4.62
N ASN A 55 -4.14 9.55 4.46
CA ASN A 55 -4.58 10.44 3.38
C ASN A 55 -4.20 9.95 1.97
N VAL A 56 -4.13 8.64 1.74
CA VAL A 56 -3.84 8.07 0.41
C VAL A 56 -5.11 7.91 -0.42
N GLY A 57 -6.25 7.71 0.24
CA GLY A 57 -7.54 7.36 -0.38
C GLY A 57 -7.77 5.84 -0.43
N GLN A 58 -8.93 5.43 -0.96
CA GLN A 58 -9.26 4.01 -1.10
C GLN A 58 -8.47 3.37 -2.25
N GLY A 59 -7.93 2.16 -2.09
CA GLY A 59 -7.20 1.49 -3.16
C GLY A 59 -6.59 0.16 -2.75
N LYS A 60 -5.92 -0.50 -3.72
CA LYS A 60 -5.30 -1.81 -3.54
C LYS A 60 -3.79 -1.67 -3.38
N PHE A 61 -3.26 -2.37 -2.39
CA PHE A 61 -1.82 -2.59 -2.24
C PHE A 61 -1.40 -3.78 -3.08
N PHE A 62 -0.19 -3.66 -3.60
CA PHE A 62 0.46 -4.70 -4.34
C PHE A 62 1.84 -4.93 -3.72
N VAL A 63 2.04 -6.11 -3.14
CA VAL A 63 3.27 -6.49 -2.45
C VAL A 63 3.86 -7.72 -3.14
N MET A 64 5.16 -7.67 -3.44
CA MET A 64 5.92 -8.83 -3.90
C MET A 64 7.12 -9.02 -2.97
N ILE A 65 7.26 -10.21 -2.42
CA ILE A 65 8.41 -10.60 -1.58
C ILE A 65 9.18 -11.69 -2.31
N TYR A 66 10.48 -11.49 -2.49
CA TYR A 66 11.36 -12.41 -3.22
C TYR A 66 12.27 -13.16 -2.28
N ASP A 67 12.42 -14.47 -2.52
CA ASP A 67 13.34 -15.34 -1.80
C ASP A 67 14.81 -14.87 -1.99
N PRO A 68 15.66 -14.95 -0.96
CA PRO A 68 17.05 -14.51 -1.03
C PRO A 68 17.93 -15.33 -1.98
N LEU A 69 17.60 -16.60 -2.20
CA LEU A 69 18.42 -17.55 -2.95
C LEU A 69 17.79 -17.95 -4.29
N LYS A 70 16.46 -17.87 -4.38
CA LYS A 70 15.71 -18.22 -5.59
C LYS A 70 14.94 -17.00 -6.12
N PRO A 71 14.80 -16.83 -7.44
CA PRO A 71 13.99 -15.75 -8.01
C PRO A 71 12.48 -16.07 -7.93
N ILE A 72 12.02 -16.58 -6.80
CA ILE A 72 10.63 -17.01 -6.57
C ILE A 72 9.96 -16.03 -5.60
N ARG A 73 8.67 -15.78 -5.81
CA ARG A 73 7.85 -14.97 -4.91
C ARG A 73 7.30 -15.82 -3.76
N ILE A 74 7.28 -15.22 -2.57
CA ILE A 74 6.76 -15.84 -1.36
C ILE A 74 5.43 -15.17 -1.01
N PRO A 75 4.42 -15.94 -0.56
CA PRO A 75 3.17 -15.37 -0.11
C PRO A 75 3.40 -14.42 1.07
N CYS A 76 2.64 -13.32 1.07
CA CYS A 76 2.59 -12.39 2.19
C CYS A 76 1.14 -12.19 2.63
N GLN A 77 0.98 -11.81 3.89
CA GLN A 77 -0.28 -11.44 4.46
C GLN A 77 -0.32 -9.92 4.68
N ILE A 78 -1.47 -9.32 4.37
CA ILE A 78 -1.73 -7.90 4.63
C ILE A 78 -2.86 -7.84 5.66
N GLN A 79 -2.59 -7.19 6.79
CA GLN A 79 -3.54 -7.03 7.89
C GLN A 79 -3.74 -5.54 8.16
N ASN A 80 -4.99 -5.12 8.30
CA ASN A 80 -5.30 -3.75 8.72
C ASN A 80 -5.12 -3.64 10.24
N LEU A 81 -4.17 -2.82 10.70
CA LEU A 81 -3.97 -2.52 12.12
C LEU A 81 -4.90 -1.40 12.58
N SER A 82 -5.14 -0.42 11.71
CA SER A 82 -6.06 0.70 11.94
C SER A 82 -6.56 1.25 10.60
N LYS A 83 -7.39 2.30 10.63
CA LYS A 83 -7.92 2.96 9.42
C LYS A 83 -6.82 3.34 8.43
N ASN A 84 -5.65 3.75 8.94
CA ASN A 84 -4.57 4.29 8.13
C ASN A 84 -3.25 3.52 8.28
N ARG A 85 -3.26 2.32 8.89
CA ARG A 85 -2.04 1.51 9.05
C ARG A 85 -2.29 0.06 8.72
N ILE A 86 -1.37 -0.50 7.94
CA ILE A 86 -1.39 -1.90 7.54
C ILE A 86 -0.10 -2.60 7.96
N ARG A 87 -0.20 -3.81 8.48
CA ARG A 87 0.91 -4.73 8.73
C ARG A 87 1.03 -5.66 7.54
N ILE A 88 2.24 -5.76 7.00
CA ILE A 88 2.59 -6.73 5.97
C ILE A 88 3.55 -7.73 6.60
N SER A 89 3.19 -9.00 6.59
CA SER A 89 3.99 -10.09 7.17
C SER A 89 4.18 -11.24 6.20
N PHE A 90 5.23 -12.03 6.41
CA PHE A 90 5.51 -13.24 5.66
C PHE A 90 6.31 -14.23 6.51
N LEU A 91 6.27 -15.50 6.11
CA LEU A 91 7.00 -16.56 6.76
C LEU A 91 8.24 -16.91 5.92
N PRO A 92 9.44 -16.41 6.26
CA PRO A 92 10.66 -16.77 5.56
C PRO A 92 10.99 -18.25 5.77
N SER A 93 11.31 -18.97 4.70
CA SER A 93 11.74 -20.38 4.80
C SER A 93 13.22 -20.54 5.12
N LYS A 94 14.02 -19.46 5.01
CA LYS A 94 15.48 -19.49 5.16
C LYS A 94 16.00 -18.20 5.78
N ILE A 95 17.16 -18.30 6.42
CA ILE A 95 17.93 -17.14 6.84
C ILE A 95 18.45 -16.43 5.58
N GLY A 96 18.26 -15.12 5.50
CA GLY A 96 18.72 -14.35 4.34
C GLY A 96 18.06 -12.99 4.19
N THR A 97 18.49 -12.25 3.16
CA THR A 97 17.98 -10.92 2.85
C THR A 97 16.86 -10.99 1.81
N TYR A 98 15.62 -10.79 2.24
CA TYR A 98 14.43 -10.78 1.41
C TYR A 98 14.24 -9.41 0.76
N LYS A 99 14.03 -9.39 -0.56
CA LYS A 99 13.73 -8.17 -1.33
C LYS A 99 12.23 -8.00 -1.43
N ILE A 100 11.73 -6.84 -1.03
CA ILE A 100 10.30 -6.57 -0.97
C ILE A 100 9.99 -5.35 -1.83
N TYR A 101 9.06 -5.53 -2.76
CA TYR A 101 8.53 -4.48 -3.63
C TYR A 101 7.09 -4.17 -3.21
N ILE A 102 6.78 -2.88 -3.06
CA ILE A 102 5.46 -2.42 -2.63
C ILE A 102 5.02 -1.30 -3.54
N ALA A 103 3.78 -1.41 -4.03
CA ALA A 103 3.14 -0.38 -4.82
C ALA A 103 1.69 -0.17 -4.35
N TYR A 104 1.21 1.06 -4.50
CA TYR A 104 -0.19 1.42 -4.29
C TYR A 104 -0.75 1.97 -5.60
N ARG A 105 -1.82 1.35 -6.13
CA ARG A 105 -2.38 1.70 -7.46
C ARG A 105 -1.31 1.83 -8.56
N ASN A 106 -0.38 0.87 -8.62
CA ASN A 106 0.76 0.82 -9.55
C ASN A 106 1.84 1.90 -9.34
N ILE A 107 1.77 2.70 -8.28
CA ILE A 107 2.79 3.69 -7.93
C ILE A 107 3.69 3.09 -6.84
N PRO A 108 5.02 2.99 -7.06
CA PRO A 108 5.94 2.40 -6.09
C PRO A 108 6.07 3.28 -4.83
N ILE A 109 5.93 2.66 -3.67
CA ILE A 109 6.12 3.34 -2.38
C ILE A 109 7.62 3.43 -2.11
N ASN A 110 8.12 4.61 -1.72
CA ASN A 110 9.55 4.91 -1.51
C ASN A 110 10.45 4.75 -2.76
N GLY A 111 9.87 4.66 -3.96
CA GLY A 111 10.59 4.63 -5.25
C GLY A 111 11.52 3.43 -5.49
N LYS A 112 11.73 2.55 -4.49
CA LYS A 112 12.64 1.39 -4.55
C LYS A 112 12.11 0.24 -3.69
N CYS A 113 12.70 -0.94 -3.89
CA CYS A 113 12.46 -2.10 -3.01
C CYS A 113 13.10 -1.87 -1.64
N ILE A 114 12.48 -2.44 -0.61
CA ILE A 114 13.08 -2.57 0.72
C ILE A 114 13.72 -3.95 0.88
N TYR A 115 14.62 -4.07 1.85
CA TYR A 115 15.36 -5.29 2.14
C TYR A 115 15.24 -5.62 3.63
N LEU A 116 14.82 -6.85 3.95
CA LEU A 116 14.73 -7.38 5.30
C LEU A 116 15.64 -8.58 5.46
N LEU A 117 16.56 -8.52 6.42
CA LEU A 117 17.37 -9.66 6.82
C LEU A 117 16.62 -10.45 7.89
N CYS A 118 16.11 -11.62 7.52
CA CYS A 118 15.49 -12.56 8.44
C CYS A 118 16.57 -13.52 8.99
N LYS A 119 16.70 -13.62 10.31
CA LYS A 119 17.65 -14.48 11.02
C LYS A 119 16.99 -15.28 12.14
#